data_AF-A0A506Y7L3-F1
#
_entry.id   AF-A0A506Y7L3-F1
#
_cell.length_a   1.000
_cell.length_b   1.000
_cell.length_c   1.000
_cell.angle_alpha   90.00
_cell.angle_beta   90.00
_cell.angle_gamma   90.00
#
_symmetry.space_group_name_H-M   'P 1'
#
loop_
_entity.id
_entity.type
_entity.pdbx_description
1 polymer ?
#
loop_
_entity_poly.entity_id
_entity_poly.type
_entity_poly.pdbx_seq_one_letter_code
_entity_poly.pdbx_strand_id
1 'polypeptide(L)'
;MPHRSKDELESWLKEFSALDYLLADQFRILEQDADDGSGLVSIFLGDADTSTYIQPSEDGGRWIVTFEPREDPVELDAPGVSRLAMELITISALCAFLQSKSAAATATQLATS
;
A
#
# COMPACT_ATOMS: atom_id res chain seq x y z
N MET A 1 -9.81 8.93 -15.22
CA MET A 1 -9.39 7.51 -15.10
C MET A 1 -10.34 6.84 -14.11
N PRO A 2 -10.48 5.50 -14.03
CA PRO A 2 -11.33 4.89 -13.01
C PRO A 2 -10.71 5.15 -11.63
N HIS A 3 -11.23 6.14 -10.93
CA HIS A 3 -10.93 6.39 -9.53
C HIS A 3 -11.47 5.21 -8.72
N ARG A 4 -10.64 4.64 -7.85
CA ARG A 4 -11.05 3.54 -6.96
C ARG A 4 -11.77 4.13 -5.77
N SER A 5 -12.93 3.60 -5.44
CA SER A 5 -13.63 4.06 -4.24
C SER A 5 -12.88 3.57 -3.00
N LYS A 6 -12.99 4.34 -1.90
CA LYS A 6 -12.44 3.95 -0.60
C LYS A 6 -12.95 2.56 -0.17
N ASP A 7 -14.23 2.27 -0.40
CA ASP A 7 -14.85 1.00 -0.04
C ASP A 7 -14.21 -0.20 -0.75
N GLU A 8 -13.82 -0.05 -2.03
CA GLU A 8 -13.11 -1.10 -2.76
C GLU A 8 -11.75 -1.40 -2.14
N LEU A 9 -10.99 -0.35 -1.81
CA LEU A 9 -9.67 -0.51 -1.20
C LEU A 9 -9.75 -1.08 0.21
N GLU A 10 -10.73 -0.65 1.01
CA GLU A 10 -10.98 -1.25 2.34
C GLU A 10 -11.31 -2.74 2.22
N SER A 11 -12.11 -3.14 1.23
CA SER A 11 -12.40 -4.56 0.98
C SER A 11 -11.13 -5.31 0.61
N TRP A 12 -10.31 -4.76 -0.27
CA TRP A 12 -9.07 -5.41 -0.72
C TRP A 12 -8.04 -5.51 0.41
N LEU A 13 -7.92 -4.49 1.27
CA LEU A 13 -7.07 -4.58 2.45
C LEU A 13 -7.56 -5.66 3.42
N LYS A 14 -8.87 -5.78 3.64
CA LYS A 14 -9.41 -6.89 4.46
C LYS A 14 -9.10 -8.26 3.86
N GLU A 15 -9.19 -8.41 2.54
CA GLU A 15 -8.79 -9.65 1.85
C GLU A 15 -7.29 -9.94 2.05
N PHE A 16 -6.44 -8.92 1.96
CA PHE A 16 -5.00 -9.05 2.15
C PHE A 16 -4.63 -9.37 3.60
N SER A 17 -5.28 -8.73 4.57
CA SER A 17 -5.08 -8.99 5.99
C SER A 17 -5.45 -10.42 6.40
N ALA A 18 -6.40 -11.05 5.70
CA ALA A 18 -6.76 -12.45 5.91
C ALA A 18 -5.69 -13.46 5.43
N LEU A 19 -4.63 -13.01 4.75
CA LEU A 19 -3.50 -13.84 4.30
C LEU A 19 -2.41 -14.02 5.38
N ASP A 20 -2.65 -13.53 6.60
CA ASP A 20 -1.79 -13.71 7.79
C ASP A 20 -0.37 -13.14 7.64
N TYR A 21 -0.24 -12.01 6.93
CA TYR A 21 1.02 -11.27 6.86
C TYR A 21 1.30 -10.48 8.15
N LEU A 22 2.59 -10.41 8.51
CA LEU A 22 3.11 -9.86 9.77
C LEU A 22 2.80 -8.37 10.07
N LEU A 23 2.10 -7.65 9.18
CA LEU A 23 1.73 -6.23 9.35
C LEU A 23 0.26 -5.92 8.98
N ALA A 24 -0.56 -6.95 8.79
CA ALA A 24 -1.96 -6.82 8.36
C ALA A 24 -2.79 -5.81 9.17
N ASP A 25 -2.51 -5.71 10.47
CA ASP A 25 -3.25 -4.85 11.41
C ASP A 25 -2.75 -3.40 11.48
N GLN A 26 -1.61 -3.11 10.82
CA GLN A 26 -0.99 -1.77 10.83
C GLN A 26 -1.38 -0.92 9.63
N PHE A 27 -2.05 -1.49 8.64
CA PHE A 27 -2.50 -0.76 7.45
C PHE A 27 -3.66 0.17 7.79
N ARG A 28 -3.52 1.45 7.44
CA ARG A 28 -4.61 2.42 7.52
C ARG A 28 -4.85 3.04 6.16
N ILE A 29 -6.11 3.19 5.79
CA ILE A 29 -6.47 3.99 4.62
C ILE A 29 -6.60 5.44 5.10
N LEU A 30 -5.83 6.32 4.48
CA LEU A 30 -6.02 7.74 4.67
C LEU A 30 -6.93 8.24 3.55
N GLU A 31 -7.95 9.01 3.93
CA GLU A 31 -8.68 9.81 2.96
C GLU A 31 -7.79 10.98 2.57
N GLN A 32 -7.41 11.05 1.30
CA GLN A 32 -6.75 12.25 0.76
C GLN A 32 -7.83 13.34 0.66
N ASP A 33 -7.65 14.43 1.40
CA ASP A 33 -8.52 15.60 1.30
C ASP A 33 -8.19 16.36 0.01
N ALA A 34 -9.23 16.54 -0.81
CA ALA A 34 -9.29 17.33 -2.05
C ALA A 34 -8.58 16.83 -3.33
N ASP A 35 -9.45 16.51 -4.32
CA ASP A 35 -9.36 16.73 -5.77
C ASP A 35 -8.81 15.64 -6.72
N ASP A 36 -8.12 14.58 -6.26
CA ASP A 36 -7.59 13.55 -7.19
C ASP A 36 -8.16 12.12 -7.07
N GLY A 37 -8.96 11.82 -6.05
CA GLY A 37 -9.64 10.52 -5.91
C GLY A 37 -8.73 9.30 -6.07
N SER A 38 -7.45 9.40 -5.72
CA SER A 38 -6.52 8.29 -5.75
C SER A 38 -6.37 7.71 -4.35
N GLY A 39 -6.67 6.42 -4.21
CA GLY A 39 -6.72 5.81 -2.89
C GLY A 39 -5.34 5.59 -2.31
N LEU A 40 -5.09 6.29 -1.20
CA LEU A 40 -3.84 6.28 -0.47
C LEU A 40 -3.91 5.27 0.69
N VAL A 41 -3.01 4.29 0.69
CA VAL A 41 -2.82 3.38 1.83
C VAL A 41 -1.60 3.84 2.60
N SER A 42 -1.75 4.21 3.87
CA SER A 42 -0.63 4.53 4.76
C SER A 42 -0.27 3.35 5.65
N ILE A 43 1.03 3.24 5.89
CA ILE A 43 1.66 2.16 6.62
C ILE A 43 2.77 2.78 7.45
N PHE A 44 2.75 2.49 8.74
CA PHE A 44 3.85 2.86 9.60
C PHE A 44 4.83 1.69 9.70
N LEU A 45 6.11 1.96 9.43
CA LEU A 45 7.19 0.99 9.62
C LEU A 45 7.73 1.11 11.03
N GLY A 46 7.45 0.11 11.88
CA GLY A 46 7.77 0.17 13.30
C GLY A 46 9.27 0.18 13.57
N ASP A 47 10.03 -0.63 12.82
CA ASP A 47 11.49 -0.71 13.00
C ASP A 47 12.24 0.45 12.31
N ALA A 48 11.63 1.13 11.36
CA ALA A 48 12.24 2.29 10.69
C ALA A 48 11.76 3.65 11.21
N ASP A 49 10.75 3.67 12.10
CA ASP A 49 10.03 4.88 12.55
C ASP A 49 9.71 5.80 11.36
N THR A 50 9.16 5.21 10.30
CA THR A 50 8.96 5.88 9.01
C THR A 50 7.54 5.68 8.54
N SER A 51 6.88 6.79 8.23
CA SER A 51 5.62 6.80 7.51
C SER A 51 5.85 6.45 6.04
N THR A 52 5.08 5.49 5.55
CA THR A 52 5.13 5.00 4.17
C THR A 52 3.74 5.06 3.59
N TYR A 53 3.61 5.45 2.33
CA TYR A 53 2.33 5.44 1.63
C TYR A 53 2.40 4.72 0.29
N ILE A 54 1.29 4.12 -0.10
CA ILE A 54 1.13 3.42 -1.37
C ILE A 54 -0.03 4.04 -2.13
N GLN A 55 0.22 4.40 -3.38
CA GLN A 55 -0.78 4.99 -4.28
C GLN A 55 -0.61 4.47 -5.70
N PRO A 56 -1.66 4.48 -6.53
CA PRO A 56 -1.52 4.17 -7.95
C PRO A 56 -0.64 5.21 -8.65
N SER A 57 0.12 4.79 -9.66
CA SER A 57 0.80 5.71 -10.58
C SER A 57 -0.23 6.48 -11.41
N GLU A 58 0.19 7.62 -11.96
CA GLU A 58 -0.64 8.43 -12.86
C GLU A 58 -1.14 7.65 -14.09
N ASP A 59 -0.37 6.66 -14.56
CA ASP A 59 -0.77 5.76 -15.66
C ASP A 59 -1.76 4.65 -15.22
N GLY A 60 -2.05 4.55 -13.91
CA GLY A 60 -2.94 3.57 -13.28
C GLY A 60 -2.47 2.11 -13.34
N GLY A 61 -1.31 1.85 -13.94
CA GLY A 61 -0.81 0.50 -14.21
C GLY A 61 0.09 -0.06 -13.11
N ARG A 62 0.64 0.79 -12.25
CA ARG A 62 1.55 0.43 -11.17
C ARG A 62 1.07 1.01 -9.85
N TRP A 63 1.50 0.42 -8.75
CA TRP A 63 1.38 1.00 -7.43
C TRP A 63 2.77 1.40 -6.97
N ILE A 64 2.89 2.63 -6.46
CA ILE A 64 4.15 3.23 -6.06
C ILE A 64 4.15 3.34 -4.55
N VAL A 65 5.24 2.89 -3.94
CA VAL A 65 5.52 3.02 -2.52
C VAL A 65 6.44 4.21 -2.33
N THR A 66 6.05 5.14 -1.47
CA THR A 66 6.90 6.27 -1.06
C THR A 66 7.20 6.17 0.42
N PHE A 67 8.49 6.22 0.75
CA PHE A 67 8.98 6.34 2.12
C PHE A 67 9.19 7.81 2.42
N GLU A 68 8.52 8.33 3.45
CA GLU A 68 8.69 9.73 3.81
C GLU A 68 10.09 10.01 4.36
N PRO A 69 10.64 11.21 4.10
CA PRO A 69 11.91 11.61 4.69
C PRO A 69 11.79 11.64 6.21
N ARG A 70 12.85 11.19 6.89
CA ARG A 70 12.99 11.27 8.34
C ARG A 70 13.80 12.48 8.75
N GLU A 71 13.54 13.01 9.94
CA GLU A 71 14.36 14.05 10.58
C GLU A 71 15.72 13.48 11.02
N ASP A 72 15.72 12.27 11.58
CA ASP A 72 16.91 11.59 12.10
C ASP A 72 17.26 10.31 11.32
N PRO A 73 18.56 9.94 11.27
CA PRO A 73 18.97 8.65 10.74
C PRO A 73 18.43 7.51 11.62
N VAL A 74 18.07 6.39 10.99
CA VAL A 74 17.77 5.15 11.74
C VAL A 74 19.06 4.37 11.95
N GLU A 75 19.32 3.99 13.19
CA GLU A 75 20.41 3.09 13.55
C GLU A 75 19.82 1.75 13.96
N LEU A 76 20.16 0.68 13.23
CA LEU A 76 19.64 -0.67 13.48
C LEU A 76 20.78 -1.66 13.60
N ASP A 77 20.65 -2.58 14.55
CA ASP A 77 21.48 -3.78 14.64
C ASP A 77 20.97 -4.87 13.67
N ALA A 78 21.67 -6.01 13.59
CA ALA A 78 21.30 -7.08 12.66
C ALA A 78 19.84 -7.59 12.87
N PRO A 79 19.36 -7.82 14.11
CA PRO A 79 17.94 -8.08 14.36
C PRO A 79 16.99 -6.99 13.84
N GLY A 80 17.30 -5.70 14.07
CA GLY A 80 16.49 -4.58 13.58
C GLY A 80 16.40 -4.53 12.05
N VAL A 81 17.54 -4.71 11.36
CA VAL A 81 17.58 -4.79 9.90
C VAL A 81 16.75 -5.98 9.39
N SER A 82 16.83 -7.13 10.07
CA SER A 82 16.04 -8.30 9.69
C SER A 82 14.53 -8.06 9.81
N ARG A 83 14.08 -7.33 10.85
CA ARG A 83 12.66 -7.02 11.00
C ARG A 83 12.19 -6.02 9.96
N LEU A 84 12.93 -4.94 9.74
CA LEU A 84 12.65 -4.00 8.65
C LEU A 84 12.56 -4.69 7.29
N ALA A 85 13.42 -5.66 7.01
CA ALA A 85 13.35 -6.43 5.76
C ALA A 85 12.03 -7.22 5.63
N MET A 86 11.51 -7.80 6.72
CA MET A 86 10.19 -8.47 6.71
C MET A 86 9.05 -7.48 6.48
N GLU A 87 9.15 -6.27 7.04
CA GLU A 87 8.18 -5.21 6.80
C GLU A 87 8.16 -4.84 5.30
N LEU A 88 9.34 -4.64 4.70
CA LEU A 88 9.47 -4.32 3.26
C LEU A 88 8.97 -5.44 2.35
N ILE A 89 9.18 -6.70 2.71
CA ILE A 89 8.61 -7.85 1.97
C ILE A 89 7.09 -7.77 1.97
N THR A 90 6.49 -7.49 3.13
CA THR A 90 5.04 -7.37 3.27
C THR A 90 4.48 -6.21 2.45
N ILE A 91 5.15 -5.06 2.47
CA ILE A 91 4.80 -3.90 1.64
C ILE A 91 4.85 -4.24 0.14
N SER A 92 5.90 -4.96 -0.30
CA SER A 92 6.00 -5.39 -1.70
C SER A 92 4.87 -6.32 -2.10
N ALA A 93 4.45 -7.22 -1.21
CA ALA A 93 3.36 -8.16 -1.44
C ALA A 93 2.02 -7.42 -1.55
N LEU A 94 1.79 -6.43 -0.69
CA LEU A 94 0.60 -5.57 -0.76
C LEU A 94 0.56 -4.78 -2.08
N CYS A 95 1.68 -4.18 -2.48
CA CYS A 95 1.79 -3.45 -3.74
C CYS A 95 1.46 -4.34 -4.96
N ALA A 96 2.02 -5.54 -5.01
CA ALA A 96 1.73 -6.52 -6.07
C ALA A 96 0.26 -6.96 -6.06
N PHE A 97 -0.32 -7.18 -4.88
CA PHE A 97 -1.72 -7.53 -4.72
C PHE A 97 -2.65 -6.42 -5.24
N LEU A 98 -2.43 -5.17 -4.82
CA LEU A 98 -3.20 -4.03 -5.28
C LEU A 98 -3.07 -3.83 -6.80
N GLN A 99 -1.88 -4.03 -7.37
CA GLN A 99 -1.67 -3.97 -8.81
C GLN A 99 -2.47 -5.05 -9.56
N SER A 100 -2.48 -6.28 -9.05
CA SER A 100 -3.25 -7.38 -9.62
C SER A 100 -4.76 -7.10 -9.57
N LYS A 101 -5.27 -6.61 -8.44
CA LYS A 101 -6.70 -6.27 -8.28
C LYS A 101 -7.12 -5.13 -9.20
N SER A 102 -6.29 -4.10 -9.32
CA SER A 102 -6.50 -2.99 -10.25
C SER A 102 -6.57 -3.49 -11.70
N ALA A 103 -5.62 -4.32 -12.13
CA ALA A 103 -5.60 -4.87 -13.50
C ALA A 103 -6.86 -5.71 -13.81
N ALA A 104 -7.28 -6.58 -12.88
CA ALA A 104 -8.46 -7.42 -13.05
C ALA A 104 -9.76 -6.60 -13.18
N ALA A 105 -9.91 -5.56 -12.37
CA ALA A 105 -11.10 -4.73 -12.43
C ALA A 105 -11.14 -3.84 -13.69
N THR A 106 -10.00 -3.32 -14.16
CA THR A 106 -9.93 -2.60 -15.45
C THR A 106 -10.32 -3.51 -16.62
N ALA A 107 -9.85 -4.76 -16.63
CA ALA A 107 -10.22 -5.74 -17.66
C ALA A 107 -11.73 -6.05 -17.66
N THR A 108 -12.33 -6.17 -16.47
CA THR A 108 -13.78 -6.43 -16.32
C THR A 108 -14.62 -5.27 -16.86
N GLN A 109 -14.17 -4.02 -16.64
CA GLN A 109 -14.88 -2.83 -17.13
C GLN A 109 -14.87 -2.73 -18.65
N LEU A 110 -13.74 -3.06 -19.29
CA LEU A 110 -13.61 -3.11 -20.75
C LEU A 110 -14.48 -4.21 -21.40
N ALA A 111 -14.70 -5.34 -20.72
CA ALA A 111 -15.53 -6.44 -21.23
C ALA A 111 -17.04 -6.16 -21.14
N THR A 112 -17.45 -5.14 -20.37
CA THR A 112 -18.86 -4.77 -20.14
C THR A 112 -19.26 -3.51 -20.92
N SER A 113 -18.32 -2.90 -21.67
CA SER A 113 -18.49 -1.70 -22.49
C SER A 113 -18.64 -2.06 -23.97
#